data_AF-A0A7W1DFV8-F1
#
_entry.id   AF-A0A7W1DFV8-F1
#
_cell.length_a   1.000
_cell.length_b   1.000
_cell.length_c   1.000
_cell.angle_alpha   90.00
_cell.angle_beta   90.00
_cell.angle_gamma   90.00
#
_symmetry.space_group_name_H-M   'P 1'
#
loop_
_entity.id
_entity.type
_entity.pdbx_description
1 polymer ?
#
loop_
_entity_poly.entity_id
_entity_poly.type
_entity_poly.pdbx_seq_one_letter_code
_entity_poly.pdbx_strand_id
1 'polypeptide(L)'
;RVCVEAPPFAALVQNLLIRIPMLSAIHCGEVWQEDFKALVARAGEVETVTDETTWVSFRRYSSFRKKSETLEGVVGQVEYVGPVEEFLPLLHIGQLTHAGKRAVFGLGRYRLQEA
;
A
#
# COMPACT_ATOMS: atom_id res chain seq x y z
N ARG A 1 -7.12 16.91 -1.37
CA ARG A 1 -8.40 16.20 -1.55
C ARG A 1 -8.30 14.89 -0.82
N VAL A 2 -9.29 14.56 0.01
CA VAL A 2 -9.41 13.20 0.55
C VAL A 2 -9.92 12.34 -0.61
N CYS A 3 -9.11 11.41 -1.11
CA CYS A 3 -9.56 10.46 -2.13
C CYS A 3 -10.43 9.44 -1.41
N VAL A 4 -11.69 9.33 -1.82
CA VAL A 4 -12.64 8.38 -1.26
C VAL A 4 -12.44 6.98 -1.87
N GLU A 5 -11.74 6.93 -2.99
CA GLU A 5 -11.47 5.78 -3.85
C GLU A 5 -10.19 5.05 -3.45
N ALA A 6 -10.09 3.80 -3.88
CA ALA A 6 -8.89 2.99 -3.82
C ALA A 6 -7.72 3.69 -4.54
N PRO A 7 -6.47 3.47 -4.10
CA PRO A 7 -5.34 4.01 -4.84
C PRO A 7 -5.28 3.41 -6.25
N PRO A 8 -4.89 4.18 -7.28
CA PRO A 8 -4.46 3.60 -8.54
C PRO A 8 -3.36 2.56 -8.31
N PHE A 9 -3.31 1.51 -9.13
CA PHE A 9 -2.36 0.41 -8.94
C PHE A 9 -0.90 0.88 -8.87
N ALA A 10 -0.51 1.81 -9.75
CA ALA A 10 0.82 2.45 -9.72
C ALA A 10 1.13 3.13 -8.37
N ALA A 11 0.14 3.76 -7.73
CA ALA A 11 0.32 4.39 -6.42
C ALA A 11 0.47 3.33 -5.31
N LEU A 12 -0.25 2.21 -5.38
CA LEU A 12 -0.05 1.08 -4.47
C LEU A 12 1.38 0.52 -4.60
N VAL A 13 1.82 0.23 -5.83
CA VAL A 13 3.17 -0.26 -6.14
C VAL A 13 4.23 0.73 -5.65
N GLN A 14 4.08 2.02 -5.94
CA GLN A 14 5.01 3.05 -5.49
C GLN A 14 5.14 3.06 -3.96
N ASN A 15 4.03 2.96 -3.21
CA ASN A 15 4.07 2.93 -1.75
C ASN A 15 4.77 1.68 -1.20
N LEU A 16 4.66 0.54 -1.88
CA LEU A 16 5.40 -0.68 -1.55
C LEU A 16 6.90 -0.52 -1.85
N LEU A 17 7.25 0.04 -3.00
CA LEU A 17 8.63 0.30 -3.42
C LEU A 17 9.34 1.38 -2.60
N ILE A 18 8.62 2.26 -1.91
CA ILE A 18 9.23 3.17 -0.93
C ILE A 18 9.63 2.39 0.34
N ARG A 19 8.80 1.42 0.74
CA ARG A 19 8.90 0.77 2.05
C ARG A 19 9.81 -0.46 2.04
N ILE A 20 9.62 -1.34 1.07
CA ILE A 20 10.27 -2.67 1.04
C ILE A 20 11.80 -2.56 0.90
N PRO A 21 12.36 -1.70 0.02
CA PRO A 21 13.80 -1.49 -0.02
C PRO A 21 14.38 -0.98 1.30
N MET A 22 13.67 -0.11 2.03
CA MET A 22 14.11 0.34 3.36
C MET A 22 14.10 -0.81 4.39
N LEU A 23 13.08 -1.66 4.36
CA LEU A 23 13.01 -2.83 5.24
C LEU A 23 14.13 -3.83 4.91
N SER A 24 14.37 -4.09 3.63
CA SER A 24 15.47 -4.93 3.14
C SER A 24 16.82 -4.40 3.62
N ALA A 25 17.07 -3.09 3.47
CA ALA A 25 18.31 -2.46 3.91
C ALA A 25 18.57 -2.63 5.41
N ILE A 26 17.54 -2.46 6.23
CA ILE A 26 17.65 -2.48 7.69
C ILE A 26 17.72 -3.91 8.24
N HIS A 27 16.94 -4.84 7.68
CA HIS A 27 16.74 -6.17 8.26
C HIS A 27 17.48 -7.29 7.54
N CYS A 28 17.87 -7.09 6.28
CA CYS A 28 18.58 -8.08 5.47
C CYS A 28 20.03 -7.68 5.17
N GLY A 29 20.42 -6.43 5.46
CA GLY A 29 21.77 -5.92 5.17
C GLY A 29 22.03 -5.67 3.68
N GLU A 30 21.01 -5.79 2.85
CA GLU A 30 21.07 -5.56 1.41
C GLU A 30 20.02 -4.51 1.02
N VAL A 31 20.39 -3.58 0.15
CA VAL A 31 19.44 -2.64 -0.43
C VAL A 31 18.95 -3.27 -1.73
N TRP A 32 17.65 -3.52 -1.85
CA TRP A 32 17.07 -3.85 -3.15
C TRP A 32 17.31 -2.66 -4.10
N GLN A 33 18.08 -2.89 -5.16
CA GLN A 33 18.37 -1.92 -6.21
C GLN A 33 17.72 -2.38 -7.50
N GLU A 34 16.85 -1.55 -8.04
CA GLU A 34 16.08 -1.79 -9.26
C GLU A 34 15.70 -0.45 -9.88
N ASP A 35 15.33 -0.43 -11.16
CA ASP A 35 14.72 0.77 -11.73
C ASP A 35 13.26 0.91 -11.24
N PHE A 36 13.12 1.43 -10.02
CA PHE A 36 11.82 1.67 -9.40
C PHE A 36 10.94 2.62 -10.20
N LYS A 37 11.54 3.54 -10.96
CA LYS A 37 10.78 4.47 -11.80
C LYS A 37 10.16 3.72 -12.97
N ALA A 38 10.93 2.84 -13.62
CA ALA A 38 10.41 1.99 -14.69
C ALA A 38 9.34 1.01 -14.18
N LEU A 39 9.53 0.42 -12.98
CA LEU A 39 8.52 -0.43 -12.34
C LEU A 39 7.20 0.31 -12.09
N VAL A 40 7.25 1.52 -11.53
CA VAL A 40 6.04 2.33 -11.31
C VAL A 40 5.39 2.74 -12.63
N ALA A 41 6.18 3.00 -13.68
CA ALA A 41 5.65 3.30 -15.00
C ALA A 41 4.86 2.12 -15.59
N ARG A 42 5.41 0.89 -15.52
CA ARG A 42 4.71 -0.34 -15.93
C ARG A 42 3.47 -0.61 -15.09
N ALA A 43 3.53 -0.33 -13.78
CA ALA A 43 2.35 -0.41 -12.91
C ALA A 43 1.24 0.58 -13.31
N GLY A 44 1.56 1.60 -14.11
CA GLY A 44 0.58 2.52 -14.70
C GLY A 44 -0.26 1.90 -15.82
N GLU A 45 0.12 0.73 -16.34
CA GLU A 45 -0.63 -0.02 -17.35
C GLU A 45 -1.74 -0.89 -16.74
N VAL A 46 -1.80 -0.99 -15.41
CA VAL A 46 -2.82 -1.74 -14.68
C VAL A 46 -3.97 -0.80 -14.32
N GLU A 47 -5.17 -1.17 -14.74
CA GLU A 47 -6.39 -0.39 -14.57
C GLU A 47 -7.22 -0.88 -13.39
N THR A 48 -7.94 0.04 -12.74
CA THR A 48 -8.98 -0.30 -11.75
C THR A 48 -10.28 -0.58 -12.49
N VAL A 49 -10.82 -1.79 -12.34
CA VAL A 49 -12.10 -2.18 -12.99
C VAL A 49 -13.29 -2.12 -12.05
N THR A 50 -13.06 -2.35 -10.75
CA THR A 50 -14.08 -2.29 -9.71
C THR A 50 -13.50 -1.61 -8.48
N ASP A 51 -14.23 -0.65 -7.87
CA ASP A 51 -13.88 0.00 -6.61
C ASP A 51 -15.10 0.03 -5.67
N GLU A 52 -15.07 -0.85 -4.67
CA GLU A 52 -16.06 -0.96 -3.60
C GLU A 52 -15.45 -0.50 -2.27
N THR A 53 -14.69 0.61 -2.30
CA THR A 53 -14.07 1.18 -1.12
C THR A 53 -14.82 2.37 -0.53
N THR A 54 -14.57 2.62 0.75
CA THR A 54 -15.11 3.76 1.48
C THR A 54 -14.05 4.39 2.37
N TRP A 55 -14.20 5.69 2.63
CA TRP A 55 -13.33 6.41 3.54
C TRP A 55 -13.77 6.17 4.99
N VAL A 56 -12.85 5.65 5.81
CA VAL A 56 -13.06 5.42 7.23
C VAL A 56 -12.16 6.36 8.04
N SER A 57 -12.73 6.99 9.06
CA SER A 57 -12.01 7.85 10.00
C SER A 57 -12.33 7.44 11.44
N PHE A 58 -11.29 7.24 12.25
CA PHE A 58 -11.43 6.85 13.65
C PHE A 58 -10.36 7.53 14.51
N ARG A 59 -10.60 7.59 15.82
CA ARG A 59 -9.69 8.24 16.77
C ARG A 59 -8.89 7.21 17.56
N ARG A 60 -7.57 7.43 17.65
CA ARG A 60 -6.66 6.70 18.54
C ARG A 60 -6.20 7.63 19.65
N TYR A 61 -6.34 7.20 20.91
CA TYR A 61 -5.70 7.90 22.01
C TYR A 61 -4.23 7.47 22.14
N SER A 62 -3.31 8.43 22.11
CA SER A 62 -1.89 8.23 22.41
C SER A 62 -1.65 8.46 23.89
N SER A 63 -1.38 7.39 24.64
CA SER A 63 -1.02 7.49 26.06
C SER A 63 0.29 8.24 26.27
N PHE A 64 1.28 8.01 25.40
CA PHE A 64 2.58 8.69 25.45
C PHE A 64 2.47 10.20 25.25
N ARG A 65 1.66 10.65 24.28
CA ARG A 65 1.45 12.07 23.99
C ARG A 65 0.28 12.69 24.74
N LYS A 66 -0.47 11.90 25.51
CA LYS A 66 -1.75 12.25 26.15
C LYS A 66 -2.71 13.01 25.22
N LYS A 67 -2.80 12.57 23.95
CA LYS A 67 -3.58 13.24 22.91
C LYS A 67 -4.31 12.24 22.02
N SER A 68 -5.52 12.61 21.60
CA SER A 68 -6.26 11.87 20.57
C SER A 68 -5.79 12.28 19.17
N GLU A 69 -5.45 11.30 18.35
CA GLU A 69 -5.01 11.46 16.96
C GLU A 69 -6.05 10.81 16.04
N THR A 70 -6.45 11.51 14.98
CA THR A 70 -7.30 10.94 13.94
C THR A 70 -6.47 10.08 13.00
N LEU A 71 -6.91 8.84 12.82
CA LEU A 71 -6.44 7.90 11.81
C LEU A 71 -7.53 7.74 10.76
N GLU A 72 -7.13 7.73 9.51
CA GLU A 72 -8.05 7.73 8.39
C GLU A 72 -7.42 7.03 7.19
N GLY A 73 -8.27 6.49 6.33
CA GLY A 73 -7.86 5.80 5.12
C GLY A 73 -9.04 5.14 4.43
N VAL A 74 -8.70 4.44 3.36
CA VAL A 74 -9.65 3.74 2.50
C VAL A 74 -9.75 2.28 2.93
N VAL A 75 -10.97 1.75 3.00
CA VAL A 75 -11.27 0.35 3.36
C VAL A 75 -12.33 -0.19 2.40
N GLY A 76 -12.15 -1.43 1.93
CA GLY A 76 -13.12 -2.11 1.06
C GLY A 76 -12.40 -3.06 0.11
N GLN A 77 -13.01 -3.26 -1.05
CA GLN A 77 -12.46 -4.13 -2.10
C GLN A 77 -12.20 -3.31 -3.36
N VAL A 78 -11.15 -3.67 -4.08
CA VAL A 78 -10.78 -3.07 -5.36
C VAL A 78 -10.24 -4.17 -6.25
N GLU A 79 -10.61 -4.13 -7.52
CA GLU A 79 -10.18 -5.08 -8.53
C GLU A 79 -9.32 -4.36 -9.58
N TYR A 80 -8.17 -4.96 -9.88
CA TYR A 80 -7.19 -4.43 -10.82
C TYR A 80 -6.98 -5.42 -11.96
N VAL A 81 -6.92 -4.93 -13.20
CA VAL A 81 -6.72 -5.74 -14.41
C VAL A 81 -5.59 -5.16 -15.25
N GLY A 82 -4.75 -6.02 -15.80
CA GLY A 82 -3.57 -5.64 -16.59
C GLY A 82 -2.42 -6.62 -16.36
N PRO A 83 -1.16 -6.22 -16.63
CA PRO A 83 0.03 -7.04 -16.40
C PRO A 83 0.38 -7.11 -14.90
N VAL A 84 -0.52 -7.66 -14.07
CA VAL A 84 -0.39 -7.68 -12.60
C VAL A 84 0.64 -8.72 -12.13
N GLU A 85 0.88 -9.76 -12.93
CA GLU A 85 1.73 -10.91 -12.61
C GLU A 85 3.15 -10.50 -12.21
N GLU A 86 3.72 -9.49 -12.88
CA GLU A 86 5.04 -8.94 -12.57
C GLU A 86 5.14 -8.43 -11.12
N PHE A 87 4.03 -7.95 -10.56
CA PHE A 87 3.99 -7.30 -9.25
C PHE A 87 3.58 -8.26 -8.14
N LEU A 88 3.21 -9.51 -8.42
CA LEU A 88 2.76 -10.47 -7.40
C LEU A 88 3.75 -10.67 -6.25
N PRO A 89 5.08 -10.84 -6.48
CA PRO A 89 6.03 -10.96 -5.37
C PRO A 89 6.01 -9.73 -4.45
N LEU A 90 5.92 -8.53 -5.03
CA LEU A 90 5.85 -7.27 -4.29
C LEU A 90 4.54 -7.17 -3.49
N LEU A 91 3.42 -7.54 -4.10
CA LEU A 91 2.10 -7.50 -3.46
C LEU A 91 2.00 -8.52 -2.30
N HIS A 92 2.55 -9.72 -2.46
CA HIS A 92 2.57 -10.71 -1.37
C HIS A 92 3.36 -10.21 -0.16
N ILE A 93 4.53 -9.60 -0.36
CA ILE A 93 5.29 -8.97 0.74
C ILE A 93 4.47 -7.84 1.37
N GLY A 94 3.79 -7.05 0.54
CA GLY A 94 2.93 -5.95 1.00
C GLY A 94 1.78 -6.37 1.91
N GLN A 95 1.25 -7.60 1.78
CA GLN A 95 0.27 -8.14 2.74
C GLN A 95 0.85 -8.25 4.16
N LEU A 96 2.15 -8.53 4.29
CA LEU A 96 2.86 -8.64 5.57
C LEU A 96 3.33 -7.29 6.08
N THR A 97 3.84 -6.43 5.19
CA THR A 97 4.47 -5.15 5.58
C THR A 97 3.53 -3.97 5.62
N HIS A 98 2.32 -4.15 5.08
CA HIS A 98 1.33 -3.13 4.76
C HIS A 98 1.83 -2.11 3.72
N ALA A 99 0.91 -1.33 3.15
CA ALA A 99 1.21 -0.28 2.19
C ALA A 99 0.88 1.13 2.72
N GLY A 100 1.73 2.11 2.41
CA GLY A 100 1.48 3.52 2.70
C GLY A 100 1.88 3.97 4.11
N LYS A 101 1.30 5.09 4.55
CA LYS A 101 1.68 5.77 5.80
C LYS A 101 1.07 5.07 7.02
N ARG A 102 1.75 5.21 8.16
CA ARG A 102 1.26 4.73 9.47
C ARG A 102 1.04 3.20 9.52
N ALA A 103 1.78 2.43 8.71
CA ALA A 103 1.77 0.97 8.71
C ALA A 103 1.98 0.36 10.13
N VAL A 104 2.89 0.94 10.92
CA VAL A 104 3.16 0.53 12.31
C VAL A 104 1.98 0.72 13.27
N PHE A 105 1.00 1.54 12.90
CA PHE A 105 -0.26 1.71 13.63
C PHE A 105 -1.37 0.78 13.12
N GLY A 106 -1.04 -0.17 12.23
CA GLY A 106 -1.98 -1.14 11.68
C GLY A 106 -2.75 -0.70 10.44
N LEU A 107 -2.41 0.46 9.85
CA LEU A 107 -3.00 0.95 8.59
C LEU A 107 -2.34 0.30 7.38
N GLY A 108 -3.03 0.34 6.23
CA GLY A 108 -2.50 -0.13 4.96
C GLY A 108 -2.50 -1.66 4.78
N ARG A 109 -3.24 -2.37 5.62
CA ARG A 109 -3.44 -3.82 5.48
C ARG A 109 -4.31 -4.12 4.29
N TYR A 110 -3.93 -5.13 3.53
CA TYR A 110 -4.75 -5.71 2.48
C TYR A 110 -4.47 -7.21 2.38
N ARG A 111 -5.31 -7.91 1.62
CA ARG A 111 -5.11 -9.30 1.22
C ARG A 111 -5.38 -9.39 -0.26
N LEU A 112 -4.58 -10.17 -0.97
CA LEU A 112 -4.90 -10.56 -2.33
C LEU A 112 -5.97 -11.65 -2.30
N GLN A 113 -6.84 -11.63 -3.28
CA GLN A 113 -7.80 -12.69 -3.57
C GLN A 113 -7.56 -13.12 -5.01
N GLU A 114 -7.49 -14.42 -5.25
CA GLU A 114 -7.54 -14.97 -6.60
C GLU A 114 -8.98 -14.84 -7.12
N ALA A 115 -9.11 -14.44 -8.37
CA ALA A 115 -10.40 -14.43 -9.08
C ALA A 115 -10.77 -15.84 -9.54
#